data_AF-A0A2H0BEZ7-F1
#
_entry.id   AF-A0A2H0BEZ7-F1
#
_cell.length_a   1.000
_cell.length_b   1.000
_cell.length_c   1.000
_cell.angle_alpha   90.00
_cell.angle_beta   90.00
_cell.angle_gamma   90.00
#
_symmetry.space_group_name_H-M   'P 1'
#
loop_
_entity.id
_entity.type
_entity.pdbx_description
1 polymer ?
#
loop_
_entity_poly.entity_id
_entity_poly.type
_entity_poly.pdbx_seq_one_letter_code
_entity_poly.pdbx_strand_id
1 'polypeptide(L)' 'MGRGPYLESYPDTPYGGAGPYDRYGCLVDFGVYVGIQGDAANANTIPPSEEQKLIDADWDADNCINGESQMLLVLL' A
#
# COMPACT_ATOMS: atom_id res chain seq x y z
N MET A 1 -25.47 2.02 2.64
CA MET A 1 -24.47 1.35 1.78
C MET A 1 -24.07 0.06 2.49
N GLY A 2 -24.17 -1.08 1.80
CA GLY A 2 -24.19 -2.42 2.40
C GLY A 2 -22.83 -2.89 2.94
N ARG A 3 -22.86 -3.61 4.07
CA ARG A 3 -21.70 -4.10 4.82
C ARG A 3 -21.07 -5.32 4.12
N GLY A 4 -19.75 -5.30 3.93
CA GLY A 4 -18.97 -6.48 3.52
C GLY A 4 -18.68 -7.42 4.70
N PRO A 5 -18.35 -8.71 4.46
CA PRO A 5 -18.33 -9.74 5.50
C PRO A 5 -17.13 -9.68 6.48
N TYR A 6 -16.15 -8.81 6.26
CA TYR A 6 -14.90 -8.79 7.05
C TYR A 6 -14.70 -7.53 7.90
N LEU A 7 -15.44 -6.45 7.63
CA LEU A 7 -15.29 -5.19 8.36
C LEU A 7 -16.68 -4.61 8.66
N GLU A 8 -17.00 -4.49 9.94
CA GLU A 8 -18.28 -3.93 10.43
C GLU A 8 -18.37 -2.40 10.24
N SER A 9 -17.21 -1.75 10.17
CA SER A 9 -17.00 -0.35 9.77
C SER A 9 -15.63 -0.24 9.10
N TYR A 10 -15.43 0.76 8.24
CA TYR A 10 -14.07 1.13 7.83
C TYR A 10 -13.24 1.46 9.09
N PRO A 11 -11.96 1.04 9.17
CA PRO A 11 -11.10 1.46 10.25
C PRO A 11 -11.01 2.99 10.24
N ASP A 12 -11.14 3.59 11.43
CA ASP A 12 -10.96 5.02 11.64
C ASP A 12 -9.48 5.33 11.47
N THR A 13 -9.06 5.51 10.21
CA THR A 13 -7.67 5.85 9.89
C THR A 13 -7.46 7.34 10.16
N PRO A 14 -6.22 7.77 10.47
CA PRO A 14 -5.89 9.19 10.63
C PRO A 14 -6.23 10.08 9.42
N TYR A 15 -6.56 9.45 8.27
CA TYR A 15 -6.87 10.11 7.00
C TYR A 15 -8.36 10.01 6.61
N GLY A 16 -9.23 9.48 7.47
CA GLY A 16 -10.69 9.54 7.29
C GLY A 16 -11.24 8.90 6.00
N GLY A 17 -10.50 7.98 5.38
CA GLY A 17 -10.88 7.37 4.09
C GLY A 17 -10.78 8.31 2.88
N ALA A 18 -9.95 9.37 2.94
CA ALA A 18 -9.86 10.39 1.90
C ALA A 18 -8.64 10.21 0.96
N GLY A 19 -8.93 10.25 -0.34
CA GLY A 19 -8.04 10.28 -1.51
C GLY A 19 -7.00 9.16 -1.65
N PRO A 20 -6.44 9.00 -2.88
CA PRO A 20 -5.15 8.33 -3.02
C PRO A 20 -4.14 9.01 -2.10
N TYR A 21 -3.47 8.21 -1.28
CA TYR A 21 -2.56 8.73 -0.28
C TYR A 21 -1.18 8.94 -0.91
N ASP A 22 -0.57 10.09 -0.64
CA ASP A 22 0.81 10.37 -0.97
C ASP A 22 1.69 9.85 0.18
N ARG A 23 2.25 8.65 0.02
CA ARG A 23 3.25 8.10 0.94
C ARG A 23 4.62 8.29 0.28
N TYR A 24 5.39 9.24 0.80
CA TYR A 24 6.74 9.57 0.33
C TYR A 24 6.87 10.02 -1.15
N GLY A 25 5.81 10.56 -1.76
CA GLY A 25 5.75 11.00 -3.16
C GLY A 25 5.06 10.00 -4.09
N CYS A 26 4.66 8.83 -3.58
CA CYS A 26 4.06 7.75 -4.36
C CYS A 26 2.55 7.75 -4.18
N LEU A 27 1.81 7.71 -5.29
CA LEU A 27 0.35 7.68 -5.29
C LEU A 27 -0.13 6.24 -5.23
N VAL A 28 -1.01 5.95 -4.28
CA VAL A 28 -1.65 4.64 -4.18
C VAL A 28 -3.15 4.82 -4.20
N ASP A 29 -3.82 4.03 -5.04
CA ASP A 29 -5.27 4.03 -5.13
C ASP A 29 -5.93 3.51 -3.84
N PHE A 30 -7.26 3.60 -3.79
CA PHE A 30 -8.01 3.02 -2.69
C PHE A 30 -8.14 1.50 -2.84
N GLY A 31 -7.80 0.80 -1.77
CA GLY A 31 -7.88 -0.64 -1.77
C GLY A 31 -7.50 -1.26 -0.43
N VAL A 32 -7.63 -2.58 -0.39
CA VAL A 32 -7.04 -3.42 0.65
C VAL A 32 -5.75 -3.98 0.07
N TYR A 33 -4.65 -3.75 0.77
CA TYR A 33 -3.31 -4.15 0.34
C TYR A 33 -2.69 -5.14 1.33
N VAL A 34 -1.80 -5.98 0.83
CA VAL A 34 -0.77 -6.63 1.66
C VAL A 34 0.56 -5.97 1.38
N GLY A 35 1.19 -5.47 2.44
CA GLY A 35 2.40 -4.65 2.33
C GLY A 35 3.65 -5.35 2.86
N ILE A 36 4.77 -5.16 2.17
CA ILE A 36 6.12 -5.34 2.73
C ILE A 36 6.65 -3.94 3.02
N GLN A 37 7.09 -3.66 4.25
CA GLN A 37 7.60 -2.35 4.63
C GLN A 37 8.79 -2.49 5.59
N GLY A 38 9.55 -1.40 5.74
CA GLY A 38 10.63 -1.33 6.72
C GLY A 38 10.15 -1.59 8.15
N ASP A 39 11.11 -1.88 9.03
CA ASP A 39 10.82 -1.98 10.47
C ASP A 39 10.49 -0.60 11.08
N ALA A 40 10.27 -0.54 12.40
CA ALA A 40 9.94 0.71 13.08
C ALA A 40 11.00 1.82 12.95
N ALA A 41 12.24 1.47 12.58
CA ALA A 41 13.33 2.40 12.32
C ALA A 41 13.59 2.62 10.82
N ASN A 42 12.77 2.02 9.95
CA ASN A 42 12.91 1.99 8.50
C ASN A 42 14.26 1.43 8.00
N ALA A 43 14.87 0.50 8.75
CA ALA A 43 16.22 0.00 8.47
C ALA A 43 16.25 -1.27 7.60
N ASN A 44 15.14 -2.00 7.53
CA ASN A 44 15.00 -3.27 6.81
C ASN A 44 14.00 -3.15 5.65
N THR A 45 14.21 -2.15 4.79
CA THR A 45 13.38 -1.89 3.60
C THR A 45 13.76 -2.79 2.43
N ILE A 46 12.89 -2.87 1.42
CA ILE A 46 13.20 -3.53 0.16
C ILE A 46 14.36 -2.78 -0.52
N PRO A 47 15.41 -3.47 -0.99
CA PRO A 47 16.44 -2.83 -1.81
C PRO A 47 15.84 -2.32 -3.12
N PRO A 48 16.25 -1.14 -3.64
CA PRO A 48 15.68 -0.56 -4.86
C PRO A 48 15.66 -1.49 -6.07
N SER A 49 16.70 -2.32 -6.24
CA SER A 49 16.78 -3.28 -7.35
C SER A 49 15.81 -4.45 -7.23
N GLU A 50 15.38 -4.79 -6.02
CA GLU A 50 14.39 -5.85 -5.78
C GLU A 50 12.97 -5.29 -5.88
N GLU A 51 12.75 -4.07 -5.37
CA GLU A 51 11.48 -3.35 -5.51
C GLU A 51 11.13 -3.11 -6.99
N GLN A 52 12.11 -2.72 -7.82
CA GLN A 52 11.90 -2.59 -9.26
C GLN A 52 11.40 -3.90 -9.91
N LYS A 53 11.79 -5.07 -9.40
CA LYS A 53 11.27 -6.35 -9.93
C LYS A 53 9.81 -6.58 -9.56
N LEU A 54 9.37 -6.06 -8.42
CA LEU A 54 7.96 -6.10 -8.00
C LEU A 54 7.12 -5.16 -8.86
N ILE A 55 7.64 -3.96 -9.14
CA ILE A 55 7.02 -3.00 -10.06
C ILE A 55 6.93 -3.60 -11.48
N ASP A 56 8.03 -4.14 -12.00
CA ASP A 56 8.08 -4.75 -13.34
C ASP A 56 7.12 -5.95 -13.48
N ALA A 57 6.81 -6.62 -12.35
CA ALA A 57 5.88 -7.74 -12.28
C ALA A 57 4.42 -7.31 -12.02
N ASP A 58 4.14 -6.00 -11.92
CA ASP A 58 2.83 -5.43 -11.57
C ASP A 58 2.31 -5.90 -10.19
N TRP A 59 3.24 -6.11 -9.25
CA TRP A 59 2.96 -6.57 -7.88
C TRP A 59 3.01 -5.46 -6.85
N ASP A 60 3.41 -4.27 -7.27
CA ASP A 60 3.50 -3.10 -6.45
C ASP A 60 2.56 -2.01 -6.98
N ALA A 61 1.48 -1.74 -6.24
CA ALA A 61 0.40 -0.90 -6.73
C ALA A 61 0.77 0.58 -6.78
N ASP A 62 1.76 1.01 -5.98
CA ASP A 62 2.20 2.40 -5.98
C ASP A 62 3.20 2.71 -7.11
N ASN A 63 3.73 1.67 -7.76
CA ASN A 63 4.66 1.74 -8.89
C ASN A 63 5.87 2.65 -8.62
N CYS A 64 6.39 2.62 -7.39
CA CYS A 64 7.34 3.60 -6.90
C CYS A 64 8.49 2.93 -6.14
N ILE A 65 9.72 3.42 -6.31
CA ILE A 65 10.83 2.97 -5.46
C ILE A 65 10.85 3.78 -4.16
N ASN A 66 10.30 3.22 -3.09
CA ASN A 66 10.22 3.80 -1.76
C ASN A 66 10.72 2.87 -0.64
N GLY A 67 11.16 1.66 -0.98
CA GLY A 67 11.63 0.64 -0.04
C GLY A 67 10.50 -0.22 0.56
N GLU A 68 9.30 -0.15 0.00
CA GLU A 68 8.12 -0.91 0.40
C GLU A 68 7.53 -1.60 -0.85
N SER A 69 6.48 -2.38 -0.66
CA SER A 69 5.64 -2.79 -1.78
C SER A 69 4.22 -3.01 -1.30
N GLN A 70 3.24 -2.49 -2.04
CA GLN A 70 1.82 -2.55 -1.71
C GLN A 70 1.10 -3.42 -2.74
N MET A 71 0.91 -4.71 -2.44
CA MET A 71 0.19 -5.60 -3.36
C MET A 71 -1.33 -5.47 -3.14
N LEU A 72 -2.04 -5.07 -4.19
CA LEU A 72 -3.49 -4.90 -4.16
C LEU A 72 -4.20 -6.24 -4.05
N LEU A 73 -4.99 -6.43 -2.99
CA LEU A 73 -5.87 -7.59 -2.82
C LEU A 73 -7.29 -7.30 -3.34
N VAL A 74 -7.80 -6.09 -3.06
CA VAL A 74 -9.17 -5.67 -3.42
C VAL A 74 -9.17 -4.17 -3.73
N LEU A 75 -9.60 -3.80 -4.93
CA LEU A 75 -9.87 -2.39 -5.31
C LEU A 75 -11.21 -1.94 -4.72
N LEU A 76 -11.30 -0.70 -4.23
CA LEU A 76 -12.48 -0.15 -3.54
C LEU A 76 -13.10 1.05 -4.26
#